data_AF-A0A935EHQ6-F1
#
_entry.id   AF-A0A935EHQ6-F1
#
_cell.length_a   1.000
_cell.length_b   1.000
_cell.length_c   1.000
_cell.angle_alpha   90.00
_cell.angle_beta   90.00
_cell.angle_gamma   90.00
#
_symmetry.space_group_name_H-M   'P 1'
#
loop_
_entity.id
_entity.type
_entity.pdbx_description
1 polymer ?
#
loop_
_entity_poly.entity_id
_entity_poly.type
_entity_poly.pdbx_seq_one_letter_code
_entity_poly.pdbx_strand_id
1 'polypeptide(L)'
;MADNNKETRDRVRELVRQVLATVPSEAEPASAATVEHVVVNSLKASVGKAWDRDESSKTLLTEDDLRGLGEGSRLRVSANVKFTSLAQDIVNERGIELIRKEARQTSAKVRSVAIGSDHGGFKTKEQLKAYLSDLGLNVRDFGTDSEAAVDYPDFAHAVARSVSGNQVDIGIIIDGAGIGSAMTANKVPNVRAAQCYSIALAKNSREHNGANVLTLGSGQNSFEEIKAIVDAFISTEISEERHKKRVAKIDNIEKQYRK
;
A
#
# COMPACT_ATOMS: atom_id res chain seq x y z
N MET A 1 -47.70 -38.10 -13.33
CA MET A 1 -46.71 -37.44 -12.44
C MET A 1 -46.07 -36.18 -13.03
N ALA A 2 -46.27 -35.83 -14.31
CA ALA A 2 -45.69 -34.61 -14.91
C ALA A 2 -46.51 -33.32 -14.68
N ASP A 3 -47.82 -33.44 -14.43
CA ASP A 3 -48.74 -32.29 -14.37
C ASP A 3 -48.62 -31.47 -13.08
N ASN A 4 -48.39 -32.17 -11.96
CA ASN A 4 -48.29 -31.57 -10.63
C ASN A 4 -47.07 -30.61 -10.48
N ASN A 5 -46.03 -30.82 -11.30
CA ASN A 5 -44.80 -30.02 -11.26
C ASN A 5 -44.93 -28.71 -12.06
N LYS A 6 -45.80 -28.70 -13.08
CA LYS A 6 -46.10 -27.50 -13.86
C LYS A 6 -46.97 -26.54 -13.06
N GLU A 7 -48.01 -27.08 -12.41
CA GLU A 7 -48.90 -26.33 -11.53
C GLU A 7 -48.15 -25.71 -10.33
N THR A 8 -47.20 -26.46 -9.76
CA THR A 8 -46.31 -25.95 -8.70
C THR A 8 -45.40 -24.82 -9.20
N ARG A 9 -44.83 -24.94 -10.40
CA ARG A 9 -43.99 -23.89 -11.01
C ARG A 9 -44.78 -22.62 -11.31
N ASP A 10 -45.99 -22.76 -11.81
CA ASP A 10 -46.83 -21.61 -12.16
C ASP A 10 -47.32 -20.89 -10.90
N ARG A 11 -47.60 -21.64 -9.83
CA ARG A 11 -47.93 -21.09 -8.50
C ARG A 11 -46.76 -20.34 -7.86
N VAL A 12 -45.54 -20.86 -8.00
CA VAL A 12 -44.32 -20.17 -7.55
C VAL A 12 -44.08 -18.87 -8.33
N ARG A 13 -44.30 -18.88 -9.65
CA ARG A 13 -44.16 -17.66 -10.48
C ARG A 13 -45.17 -16.59 -10.11
N GLU A 14 -46.39 -16.98 -9.79
CA GLU A 14 -47.44 -16.04 -9.37
C GLU A 14 -47.12 -15.42 -8.00
N LEU A 15 -46.64 -16.21 -7.05
CA LEU A 15 -46.15 -15.72 -5.76
C LEU A 15 -44.98 -14.74 -5.92
N VAL A 16 -44.02 -15.03 -6.81
CA VAL A 16 -42.90 -14.12 -7.08
C VAL A 16 -43.38 -12.80 -7.69
N ARG A 17 -44.37 -12.82 -8.60
CA ARG A 17 -44.97 -11.59 -9.15
C ARG A 17 -45.69 -10.77 -8.08
N GLN A 18 -46.44 -11.42 -7.20
CA GLN A 18 -47.15 -10.73 -6.12
C GLN A 18 -46.17 -10.07 -5.15
N VAL A 19 -45.07 -10.74 -4.80
CA VAL A 19 -44.01 -10.16 -3.96
C VAL A 19 -43.35 -8.97 -4.65
N LEU A 20 -42.98 -9.10 -5.93
CA LEU A 20 -42.37 -8.01 -6.70
C LEU A 20 -43.31 -6.81 -6.87
N ALA A 21 -44.64 -7.02 -6.93
CA ALA A 21 -45.63 -5.95 -6.99
C ALA A 21 -45.82 -5.22 -5.64
N THR A 22 -45.40 -5.83 -4.52
CA THR A 22 -45.43 -5.20 -3.19
C THR A 22 -44.12 -4.51 -2.81
N VAL A 23 -43.06 -4.70 -3.59
CA VAL A 23 -41.82 -3.92 -3.46
C VAL A 23 -42.09 -2.54 -4.08
N PRO A 24 -41.98 -1.44 -3.32
CA PRO A 24 -42.10 -0.11 -3.89
C PRO A 24 -41.09 0.04 -5.02
N SER A 25 -41.57 0.44 -6.20
CA SER A 25 -40.72 0.94 -7.28
C SER A 25 -39.81 2.00 -6.68
N GLU A 26 -38.49 1.83 -6.79
CA GLU A 26 -37.54 2.89 -6.47
C GLU A 26 -38.03 4.16 -7.19
N ALA A 27 -38.28 5.20 -6.38
CA ALA A 27 -38.75 6.47 -6.86
C ALA A 27 -37.77 7.00 -7.92
N GLU A 28 -38.30 7.67 -8.94
CA GLU A 28 -37.50 8.47 -9.87
C GLU A 28 -36.49 9.33 -9.10
N PRO A 29 -35.26 9.51 -9.63
CA PRO A 29 -34.23 10.25 -8.92
C PRO A 29 -34.73 11.66 -8.64
N ALA A 30 -34.93 11.94 -7.35
CA ALA A 30 -35.24 13.25 -6.85
C ALA A 30 -34.22 14.24 -7.42
N SER A 31 -34.75 15.26 -8.11
CA SER A 31 -34.14 16.54 -8.45
C SER A 31 -32.86 16.80 -7.67
N ALA A 32 -31.74 16.92 -8.41
CA ALA A 32 -30.41 17.21 -7.91
C ALA A 32 -30.43 18.35 -6.88
N ALA A 33 -30.46 17.99 -5.60
CA ALA A 33 -29.99 18.87 -4.55
C ALA A 33 -28.49 19.04 -4.83
N THR A 34 -28.10 20.26 -5.16
CA THR A 34 -26.73 20.74 -5.26
C THR A 34 -26.04 20.48 -3.92
N VAL A 35 -25.51 19.28 -3.76
CA VAL A 35 -24.41 19.05 -2.83
C VAL A 35 -23.24 19.76 -3.48
N GLU A 36 -22.86 20.90 -2.92
CA GLU A 36 -21.55 21.49 -3.18
C GLU A 36 -20.51 20.41 -2.85
N HIS A 37 -20.11 19.66 -3.86
CA HIS A 37 -18.80 19.05 -3.86
C HIS A 37 -17.83 20.22 -3.74
N VAL A 38 -17.36 20.48 -2.54
CA VAL A 38 -16.12 21.22 -2.35
C VAL A 38 -15.05 20.36 -3.00
N VAL A 39 -14.84 20.61 -4.29
CA VAL A 39 -13.68 20.15 -5.03
C VAL A 39 -12.50 20.85 -4.36
N VAL A 40 -11.88 20.20 -3.38
CA VAL A 40 -10.64 20.69 -2.76
C VAL A 40 -9.46 20.69 -3.77
N ASN A 41 -9.73 20.38 -5.04
CA ASN A 41 -8.74 20.35 -6.12
C ASN A 41 -8.80 21.53 -7.10
N SER A 42 -9.63 22.55 -6.90
CA SER A 42 -9.62 23.75 -7.76
C SER A 42 -8.79 24.92 -7.22
N LEU A 43 -8.13 24.79 -6.06
CA LEU A 43 -7.19 25.80 -5.53
C LEU A 43 -5.69 25.45 -5.66
N LYS A 44 -5.33 24.40 -6.41
CA LYS A 44 -3.92 24.08 -6.74
C LYS A 44 -3.54 24.42 -8.18
N ALA A 45 -4.33 25.24 -8.86
CA ALA A 45 -4.03 25.74 -10.19
C ALA A 45 -3.74 27.25 -10.17
N SER A 46 -2.89 27.71 -9.25
CA SER A 46 -2.19 29.01 -9.32
C SER A 46 -1.26 29.31 -8.13
N VAL A 47 -0.87 28.32 -7.31
CA VAL A 47 0.30 28.49 -6.44
C VAL A 47 1.51 28.19 -7.31
N GLY A 48 2.26 29.21 -7.72
CA GLY A 48 3.51 29.03 -8.45
C GLY A 48 4.34 27.97 -7.74
N LYS A 49 4.79 26.93 -8.47
CA LYS A 49 5.62 25.86 -7.88
C LYS A 49 6.73 26.52 -7.08
N ALA A 50 6.84 26.19 -5.80
CA ALA A 50 7.83 26.79 -4.90
C ALA A 50 9.27 26.39 -5.26
N TRP A 51 9.46 25.50 -6.24
CA TRP A 51 10.73 24.99 -6.71
C TRP A 51 10.75 24.89 -8.24
N ASP A 52 11.93 25.05 -8.84
CA ASP A 52 12.17 24.99 -10.29
C ASP A 52 12.47 23.55 -10.76
N ARG A 53 13.07 22.71 -9.89
CA ARG A 53 13.28 21.27 -10.12
C ARG A 53 13.04 20.47 -8.84
N ASP A 54 12.55 19.23 -8.99
CA ASP A 54 12.31 18.31 -7.86
C ASP A 54 13.16 17.06 -8.00
N GLU A 55 14.13 16.92 -7.11
CA GLU A 55 15.02 15.75 -6.99
C GLU A 55 14.84 15.09 -5.61
N SER A 56 13.70 15.30 -4.95
CA SER A 56 13.48 14.86 -3.58
C SER A 56 13.33 13.35 -3.39
N SER A 57 13.31 12.57 -4.48
CA SER A 57 13.32 11.10 -4.45
C SER A 57 14.73 10.50 -4.40
N LYS A 58 15.78 11.31 -4.62
CA LYS A 58 17.17 10.85 -4.64
C LYS A 58 17.81 10.97 -3.26
N THR A 59 18.63 9.98 -2.93
CA THR A 59 19.48 9.95 -1.73
C THR A 59 20.89 10.47 -1.99
N LEU A 60 21.33 10.47 -3.24
CA LEU A 60 22.60 11.02 -3.71
C LEU A 60 22.33 11.88 -4.95
N LEU A 61 22.86 13.10 -4.96
CA LEU A 61 22.88 14.00 -6.10
C LEU A 61 24.31 14.17 -6.63
N THR A 62 24.41 14.07 -7.94
CA THR A 62 25.64 14.19 -8.73
C THR A 62 25.58 15.47 -9.57
N GLU A 63 26.70 15.82 -10.18
CA GLU A 63 26.79 16.98 -11.08
C GLU A 63 25.83 16.87 -12.26
N ASP A 64 25.51 15.66 -12.72
CA ASP A 64 24.60 15.43 -13.84
C ASP A 64 23.16 15.84 -13.49
N ASP A 65 22.74 15.57 -12.26
CA ASP A 65 21.41 15.93 -11.74
C ASP A 65 21.20 17.46 -11.66
N LEU A 66 22.29 18.20 -11.53
CA LEU A 66 22.29 19.67 -11.44
C LEU A 66 22.50 20.36 -12.79
N ARG A 67 22.78 19.61 -13.87
CA ARG A 67 22.96 20.20 -15.20
C ARG A 67 21.67 20.89 -15.66
N GLY A 68 21.85 22.04 -16.29
CA GLY A 68 20.77 22.87 -16.82
C GLY A 68 20.05 23.74 -15.78
N LEU A 69 20.43 23.70 -14.50
CA LEU A 69 19.94 24.67 -13.52
C LEU A 69 20.70 26.00 -13.66
N GLY A 70 19.94 27.09 -13.80
CA GLY A 70 20.47 28.45 -13.82
C GLY A 70 20.82 28.96 -12.43
N GLU A 71 21.50 30.11 -12.37
CA GLU A 71 21.82 30.77 -11.11
C GLU A 71 20.56 31.10 -10.30
N GLY A 72 20.60 30.88 -8.99
CA GLY A 72 19.48 31.14 -8.08
C GLY A 72 18.29 30.17 -8.22
N SER A 73 18.42 29.09 -9.00
CA SER A 73 17.35 28.09 -9.15
C SER A 73 16.99 27.46 -7.80
N ARG A 74 15.71 27.18 -7.59
CA ARG A 74 15.19 26.48 -6.40
C ARG A 74 15.10 24.98 -6.66
N LEU A 75 15.94 24.21 -5.99
CA LEU A 75 15.99 22.76 -6.09
C LEU A 75 15.34 22.13 -4.86
N ARG A 76 14.27 21.37 -5.07
CA ARG A 76 13.66 20.58 -4.00
C ARG A 76 14.43 19.28 -3.83
N VAL A 77 14.88 19.00 -2.61
CA VAL A 77 15.71 17.82 -2.27
C VAL A 77 15.17 17.08 -1.04
N SER A 78 15.58 15.83 -0.86
CA SER A 78 15.28 15.08 0.37
C SER A 78 16.03 15.66 1.57
N ALA A 79 15.48 15.53 2.78
CA ALA A 79 16.11 16.06 4.01
C ALA A 79 17.55 15.56 4.23
N ASN A 80 17.81 14.31 3.82
CA ASN A 80 19.06 13.60 4.06
C ASN A 80 19.87 13.35 2.76
N VAL A 81 19.62 14.14 1.72
CA VAL A 81 20.34 14.00 0.45
C VAL A 81 21.83 14.20 0.66
N LYS A 82 22.64 13.36 0.01
CA LYS A 82 24.09 13.53 -0.09
C LYS A 82 24.42 14.16 -1.44
N PHE A 83 25.48 14.95 -1.49
CA PHE A 83 26.02 15.52 -2.73
C PHE A 83 27.40 14.93 -3.00
N THR A 84 27.73 14.68 -4.27
CA THR A 84 29.14 14.54 -4.67
C THR A 84 29.86 15.88 -4.48
N SER A 85 31.20 15.87 -4.34
CA SER A 85 31.97 17.12 -4.16
C SER A 85 31.67 18.13 -5.27
N LEU A 86 31.66 17.66 -6.52
CA LEU A 86 31.38 18.51 -7.68
C LEU A 86 29.93 19.02 -7.70
N ALA A 87 28.96 18.21 -7.27
CA ALA A 87 27.58 18.65 -7.13
C ALA A 87 27.45 19.76 -6.07
N GLN A 88 28.17 19.61 -4.95
CA GLN A 88 28.18 20.61 -3.88
C GLN A 88 28.79 21.93 -4.35
N ASP A 89 29.87 21.87 -5.13
CA ASP A 89 30.48 23.05 -5.73
C ASP A 89 29.51 23.77 -6.68
N ILE A 90 28.81 23.03 -7.54
CA ILE A 90 27.80 23.60 -8.45
C ILE A 90 26.67 24.31 -7.69
N VAL A 91 26.17 23.71 -6.60
CA VAL A 91 25.15 24.33 -5.75
C VAL A 91 25.65 25.65 -5.18
N ASN A 92 26.89 25.69 -4.70
CA ASN A 92 27.50 26.87 -4.09
C ASN A 92 27.77 27.97 -5.13
N GLU A 93 28.42 27.63 -6.25
CA GLU A 93 28.80 28.57 -7.30
C GLU A 93 27.59 29.23 -7.96
N ARG A 94 26.54 28.45 -8.23
CA ARG A 94 25.32 28.95 -8.88
C ARG A 94 24.30 29.50 -7.89
N GLY A 95 24.59 29.48 -6.59
CA GLY A 95 23.66 29.93 -5.55
C GLY A 95 22.30 29.22 -5.60
N ILE A 96 22.30 27.90 -5.85
CA ILE A 96 21.06 27.12 -5.93
C ILE A 96 20.41 27.06 -4.53
N GLU A 97 19.15 27.49 -4.45
CA GLU A 97 18.39 27.44 -3.21
C GLU A 97 17.86 26.02 -2.97
N LEU A 98 18.30 25.39 -1.87
CA LEU A 98 17.89 24.03 -1.52
C LEU A 98 16.62 24.04 -0.65
N ILE A 99 15.50 23.62 -1.24
CA ILE A 99 14.25 23.43 -0.52
C ILE A 99 14.21 21.99 -0.01
N ARG A 100 14.61 21.80 1.25
CA ARG A 100 14.56 20.48 1.87
C ARG A 100 13.11 20.09 2.17
N LYS A 101 12.66 18.99 1.58
CA LYS A 101 11.43 18.32 2.00
C LYS A 101 11.66 17.84 3.43
N GLU A 102 10.87 18.34 4.38
CA GLU A 102 10.89 17.83 5.75
C GLU A 102 10.77 16.31 5.68
N ALA A 103 11.71 15.61 6.33
CA ALA A 103 11.59 14.17 6.50
C ALA A 103 10.24 13.94 7.18
N ARG A 104 9.36 13.16 6.54
CA ARG A 104 8.14 12.72 7.20
C ARG A 104 8.59 11.77 8.31
N GLN A 105 8.83 12.32 9.50
CA GLN A 105 9.10 11.53 10.69
C GLN A 105 7.83 10.75 10.96
N THR A 106 7.81 9.49 10.55
CA THR A 106 6.78 8.57 11.00
C THR A 106 7.08 8.33 12.48
N SER A 107 6.11 8.59 13.36
CA SER A 107 6.17 8.16 14.77
C SER A 107 6.09 6.63 14.92
N ALA A 108 6.20 5.89 13.80
CA ALA A 108 6.03 4.45 13.73
C ALA A 108 7.26 3.74 14.30
N LYS A 109 7.04 2.71 15.12
CA LYS A 109 8.13 1.81 15.57
C LYS A 109 8.80 1.05 14.41
N VAL A 110 8.14 0.95 13.25
CA VAL A 110 8.66 0.28 12.06
C VAL A 110 9.84 1.08 11.52
N ARG A 111 11.02 0.45 11.44
CA ARG A 111 12.25 1.03 10.90
C ARG A 111 12.75 0.29 9.66
N SER A 112 12.32 -0.96 9.48
CA SER A 112 12.79 -1.85 8.42
C SER A 112 11.65 -2.63 7.79
N VAL A 113 11.70 -2.76 6.45
CA VAL A 113 10.66 -3.39 5.65
C VAL A 113 11.30 -4.33 4.63
N ALA A 114 10.87 -5.59 4.61
CA ALA A 114 11.10 -6.46 3.47
C ALA A 114 10.01 -6.23 2.42
N ILE A 115 10.36 -6.11 1.15
CA ILE A 115 9.41 -5.98 0.05
C ILE A 115 9.67 -7.03 -1.03
N GLY A 116 8.61 -7.56 -1.61
CA GLY A 116 8.70 -8.48 -2.75
C GLY A 116 7.45 -8.45 -3.62
N SER A 117 7.56 -8.98 -4.83
CA SER A 117 6.45 -9.09 -5.76
C SER A 117 6.65 -10.21 -6.77
N ASP A 118 5.56 -10.69 -7.37
CA ASP A 118 5.65 -11.35 -8.67
C ASP A 118 5.78 -10.31 -9.80
N HIS A 119 5.75 -10.79 -11.04
CA HIS A 119 5.79 -9.97 -12.24
C HIS A 119 4.64 -8.96 -12.33
N GLY A 120 3.44 -9.35 -11.90
CA GLY A 120 2.27 -8.48 -11.86
C GLY A 120 2.45 -7.31 -10.89
N GLY A 121 3.15 -7.53 -9.76
CA GLY A 121 3.43 -6.52 -8.76
C GLY A 121 4.70 -5.69 -8.95
N PHE A 122 5.54 -6.02 -9.93
CA PHE A 122 6.88 -5.44 -10.09
C PHE A 122 6.89 -3.90 -10.16
N LYS A 123 6.07 -3.28 -11.02
CA LYS A 123 6.03 -1.82 -11.15
C LYS A 123 5.62 -1.12 -9.86
N THR A 124 4.58 -1.64 -9.21
CA THR A 124 4.09 -1.11 -7.93
C THR A 124 5.13 -1.28 -6.83
N LYS A 125 5.86 -2.41 -6.79
CA LYS A 125 6.97 -2.63 -5.86
C LYS A 125 8.06 -1.58 -6.02
N GLU A 126 8.50 -1.31 -7.24
CA GLU A 126 9.55 -0.32 -7.49
C GLU A 126 9.13 1.08 -7.04
N GLN A 127 7.90 1.49 -7.35
CA GLN A 127 7.34 2.77 -6.87
C GLN A 127 7.25 2.82 -5.35
N LEU A 128 6.81 1.72 -4.72
CA LEU A 128 6.65 1.64 -3.27
C LEU A 128 8.00 1.61 -2.55
N LYS A 129 9.02 0.95 -3.11
CA LYS A 129 10.39 0.95 -2.59
C LYS A 129 10.96 2.36 -2.48
N ALA A 130 10.79 3.18 -3.52
CA ALA A 130 11.17 4.59 -3.48
C ALA A 130 10.40 5.35 -2.39
N TYR A 131 9.09 5.17 -2.33
CA TYR A 131 8.25 5.81 -1.31
C TYR A 131 8.63 5.44 0.14
N LEU A 132 8.88 4.16 0.42
CA LEU A 132 9.30 3.69 1.74
C LEU A 132 10.68 4.23 2.13
N SER A 133 11.58 4.34 1.16
CA SER A 133 12.91 4.94 1.36
C SER A 133 12.80 6.43 1.68
N ASP A 134 11.89 7.16 1.00
CA ASP A 134 11.58 8.57 1.29
C ASP A 134 11.00 8.78 2.70
N LEU A 135 10.32 7.77 3.26
CA LEU A 135 9.87 7.77 4.66
C LEU A 135 11.00 7.49 5.66
N GLY A 136 12.23 7.23 5.19
CA GLY A 136 13.39 6.91 6.02
C GLY A 136 13.43 5.47 6.52
N LEU A 137 12.67 4.56 5.91
CA LEU A 137 12.67 3.14 6.26
C LEU A 137 13.82 2.41 5.55
N ASN A 138 14.43 1.45 6.24
CA ASN A 138 15.40 0.55 5.63
C ASN A 138 14.66 -0.53 4.81
N VAL A 139 14.73 -0.43 3.49
CA VAL A 139 14.01 -1.33 2.57
C VAL A 139 14.92 -2.44 2.07
N ARG A 140 14.48 -3.69 2.25
CA ARG A 140 15.13 -4.88 1.69
C ARG A 140 14.25 -5.50 0.61
N ASP A 141 14.70 -5.40 -0.64
CA ASP A 141 13.99 -5.95 -1.80
C ASP A 141 14.38 -7.42 -2.01
N PHE A 142 13.38 -8.30 -2.12
CA PHE A 142 13.55 -9.73 -2.37
C PHE A 142 13.19 -10.12 -3.82
N GLY A 143 12.95 -9.13 -4.69
CA GLY A 143 12.54 -9.33 -6.07
C GLY A 143 11.02 -9.43 -6.23
N THR A 144 10.50 -9.70 -7.42
CA THR A 144 11.24 -9.88 -8.68
C THR A 144 11.93 -8.58 -9.15
N ASP A 145 12.88 -8.68 -10.07
CA ASP A 145 13.67 -7.58 -10.62
C ASP A 145 13.25 -7.18 -12.06
N SER A 146 12.22 -7.82 -12.60
CA SER A 146 11.72 -7.59 -13.95
C SER A 146 10.23 -7.92 -14.11
N GLU A 147 9.66 -7.57 -15.27
CA GLU A 147 8.30 -7.96 -15.68
C GLU A 147 8.23 -9.39 -16.24
N ALA A 148 9.34 -10.14 -16.22
CA ALA A 148 9.36 -11.52 -16.68
C ALA A 148 8.49 -12.40 -15.78
N ALA A 149 7.74 -13.32 -16.38
CA ALA A 149 6.86 -14.21 -15.65
C ALA A 149 7.62 -15.02 -14.59
N VAL A 150 7.11 -14.98 -13.37
CA VAL A 150 7.65 -15.65 -12.19
C VAL A 150 6.52 -16.03 -11.24
N ASP A 151 6.81 -16.93 -10.31
CA ASP A 151 5.83 -17.46 -9.36
C ASP A 151 5.85 -16.69 -8.04
N TYR A 152 4.70 -16.11 -7.65
CA TYR A 152 4.55 -15.35 -6.40
C TYR A 152 4.98 -16.10 -5.12
N PRO A 153 4.86 -17.44 -4.98
CA PRO A 153 5.21 -18.11 -3.74
C PRO A 153 6.67 -17.93 -3.33
N ASP A 154 7.60 -17.85 -4.28
CA ASP A 154 9.03 -17.73 -4.01
C ASP A 154 9.34 -16.41 -3.29
N PHE A 155 8.81 -15.31 -3.82
CA PHE A 155 8.98 -13.96 -3.27
C PHE A 155 8.20 -13.78 -1.97
N ALA A 156 6.96 -14.29 -1.92
CA ALA A 156 6.14 -14.25 -0.72
C ALA A 156 6.82 -14.99 0.45
N HIS A 157 7.37 -16.17 0.18
CA HIS A 157 8.11 -16.96 1.16
C HIS A 157 9.40 -16.26 1.61
N ALA A 158 10.17 -15.66 0.69
CA ALA A 158 11.40 -14.94 1.03
C ALA A 158 11.13 -13.75 1.98
N VAL A 159 10.13 -12.92 1.66
CA VAL A 159 9.70 -11.80 2.51
C VAL A 159 9.21 -12.31 3.87
N ALA A 160 8.33 -13.31 3.88
CA ALA A 160 7.76 -13.88 5.09
C ALA A 160 8.85 -14.49 6.01
N ARG A 161 9.86 -15.16 5.43
CA ARG A 161 11.00 -15.71 6.19
C ARG A 161 11.84 -14.61 6.84
N SER A 162 12.05 -13.48 6.15
CA SER A 162 12.77 -12.32 6.70
C SER A 162 12.04 -11.74 7.92
N VAL A 163 10.71 -11.63 7.86
CA VAL A 163 9.87 -11.18 8.98
C VAL A 163 9.88 -12.19 10.12
N SER A 164 9.65 -13.46 9.81
CA SER A 164 9.65 -14.57 10.79
C SER A 164 10.96 -14.65 11.58
N GLY A 165 12.08 -14.42 10.91
CA GLY A 165 13.42 -14.40 11.49
C GLY A 165 13.79 -13.10 12.22
N ASN A 166 12.86 -12.15 12.38
CA ASN A 166 13.09 -10.82 12.96
C ASN A 166 14.25 -10.05 12.29
N GLN A 167 14.50 -10.28 10.99
CA GLN A 167 15.52 -9.53 10.23
C GLN A 167 15.01 -8.15 9.80
N VAL A 168 13.68 -8.01 9.76
CA VAL A 168 12.95 -6.77 9.47
C VAL A 168 11.72 -6.69 10.37
N ASP A 169 11.18 -5.49 10.56
CA ASP A 169 10.00 -5.27 11.42
C ASP A 169 8.71 -5.75 10.76
N ILE A 170 8.58 -5.54 9.43
CA ILE A 170 7.42 -5.94 8.64
C ILE A 170 7.79 -6.39 7.22
N GLY A 171 6.84 -7.04 6.55
CA GLY A 171 6.92 -7.38 5.14
C GLY A 171 5.79 -6.76 4.30
N ILE A 172 6.06 -6.48 3.03
CA ILE A 172 5.06 -6.09 2.03
C ILE A 172 5.22 -6.98 0.80
N ILE A 173 4.14 -7.62 0.34
CA ILE A 173 4.17 -8.48 -0.84
C ILE A 173 3.10 -8.01 -1.84
N ILE A 174 3.48 -7.86 -3.10
CA ILE A 174 2.57 -7.38 -4.15
C ILE A 174 2.46 -8.45 -5.24
N ASP A 175 1.27 -8.96 -5.48
CA ASP A 175 1.00 -9.81 -6.65
C ASP A 175 -0.21 -9.26 -7.43
N GLY A 176 -0.76 -9.97 -8.41
CA GLY A 176 -1.94 -9.50 -9.15
C GLY A 176 -3.14 -9.14 -8.26
N ALA A 177 -3.41 -9.91 -7.19
CA ALA A 177 -4.50 -9.68 -6.25
C ALA A 177 -4.04 -9.55 -4.78
N GLY A 178 -2.86 -10.01 -4.43
CA GLY A 178 -2.34 -10.17 -3.07
C GLY A 178 -2.84 -11.42 -2.33
N ILE A 179 -3.75 -12.20 -2.94
CA ILE A 179 -4.38 -13.38 -2.32
C ILE A 179 -3.36 -14.52 -2.18
N GLY A 180 -2.70 -14.89 -3.29
CA GLY A 180 -1.77 -16.01 -3.33
C GLY A 180 -0.57 -15.77 -2.41
N SER A 181 -0.04 -14.55 -2.43
CA SER A 181 1.02 -14.13 -1.52
C SER A 181 0.59 -14.21 -0.05
N ALA A 182 -0.63 -13.79 0.29
CA ALA A 182 -1.12 -13.90 1.67
C ALA A 182 -1.22 -15.36 2.12
N MET A 183 -1.77 -16.22 1.26
CA MET A 183 -1.89 -17.65 1.56
C MET A 183 -0.51 -18.30 1.77
N THR A 184 0.47 -17.94 0.94
CA THR A 184 1.84 -18.45 1.03
C THR A 184 2.56 -17.94 2.27
N ALA A 185 2.56 -16.62 2.48
CA ALA A 185 3.24 -16.00 3.61
C ALA A 185 2.72 -16.53 4.96
N ASN A 186 1.40 -16.76 5.07
CA ASN A 186 0.80 -17.35 6.27
C ASN A 186 1.16 -18.84 6.50
N LYS A 187 1.86 -19.50 5.58
CA LYS A 187 2.48 -20.82 5.85
C LYS A 187 3.78 -20.72 6.63
N VAL A 188 4.38 -19.53 6.68
CA VAL A 188 5.63 -19.31 7.41
C VAL A 188 5.33 -19.10 8.90
N PRO A 189 6.06 -19.79 9.77
CA PRO A 189 5.97 -19.59 11.21
C PRO A 189 6.01 -18.15 11.68
N ASN A 190 5.17 -17.79 12.65
CA ASN A 190 5.08 -16.45 13.26
C ASN A 190 4.70 -15.32 12.28
N VAL A 191 4.29 -15.64 11.05
CA VAL A 191 3.81 -14.66 10.07
C VAL A 191 2.30 -14.59 10.11
N ARG A 192 1.80 -13.35 10.12
CA ARG A 192 0.39 -13.01 10.00
C ARG A 192 0.28 -12.02 8.85
N ALA A 193 0.09 -12.57 7.65
CA ALA A 193 -0.09 -11.82 6.42
C ALA A 193 -1.55 -11.43 6.23
N ALA A 194 -1.80 -10.14 6.02
CA ALA A 194 -3.12 -9.60 5.76
C ALA A 194 -3.17 -8.93 4.40
N GLN A 195 -4.12 -9.37 3.58
CA GLN A 195 -4.45 -8.72 2.32
C GLN A 195 -5.35 -7.52 2.59
N CYS A 196 -4.98 -6.34 2.11
CA CYS A 196 -5.74 -5.12 2.37
C CYS A 196 -5.89 -4.29 1.10
N TYR A 197 -7.13 -3.89 0.80
CA TYR A 197 -7.46 -2.99 -0.31
C TYR A 197 -8.00 -1.62 0.16
N SER A 198 -7.96 -1.38 1.46
CA SER A 198 -8.44 -0.13 2.05
C SER A 198 -7.70 0.20 3.34
N ILE A 199 -7.68 1.49 3.67
CA ILE A 199 -7.09 2.02 4.91
C ILE A 199 -7.71 1.35 6.13
N ALA A 200 -9.04 1.13 6.11
CA ALA A 200 -9.76 0.49 7.21
C ALA A 200 -9.27 -0.94 7.46
N LEU A 201 -9.06 -1.73 6.40
CA LEU A 201 -8.54 -3.10 6.51
C LEU A 201 -7.09 -3.11 6.97
N ALA A 202 -6.24 -2.20 6.47
CA ALA A 202 -4.86 -2.08 6.93
C ALA A 202 -4.77 -1.77 8.44
N LYS A 203 -5.57 -0.81 8.93
CA LYS A 203 -5.66 -0.50 10.36
C LYS A 203 -6.15 -1.71 11.15
N ASN A 204 -7.26 -2.31 10.72
CA ASN A 204 -7.86 -3.43 11.43
C ASN A 204 -6.89 -4.62 11.54
N SER A 205 -6.20 -4.98 10.46
CA SER A 205 -5.24 -6.10 10.46
C SER A 205 -4.09 -5.90 11.46
N ARG A 206 -3.61 -4.67 11.61
CA ARG A 206 -2.58 -4.33 12.61
C ARG A 206 -3.15 -4.33 14.02
N GLU A 207 -4.22 -3.57 14.24
CA GLU A 207 -4.79 -3.32 15.56
C GLU A 207 -5.42 -4.58 16.19
N HIS A 208 -6.05 -5.43 15.38
CA HIS A 208 -6.78 -6.60 15.87
C HIS A 208 -5.99 -7.91 15.76
N ASN A 209 -5.14 -8.03 14.74
CA ASN A 209 -4.46 -9.29 14.42
C ASN A 209 -2.94 -9.21 14.56
N GLY A 210 -2.38 -8.03 14.85
CA GLY A 210 -0.92 -7.85 14.91
C GLY A 210 -0.24 -8.34 13.63
N ALA A 211 -0.87 -8.08 12.47
CA ALA A 211 -0.36 -8.47 11.17
C ALA A 211 1.04 -7.88 10.95
N ASN A 212 2.01 -8.70 10.57
CA ASN A 212 3.40 -8.29 10.34
C ASN A 212 3.80 -8.39 8.86
N VAL A 213 2.90 -8.88 8.00
CA VAL A 213 3.04 -8.85 6.55
C VAL A 213 1.77 -8.24 5.94
N LEU A 214 1.93 -7.26 5.06
CA LEU A 214 0.86 -6.68 4.25
C LEU A 214 0.94 -7.29 2.85
N THR A 215 -0.19 -7.71 2.28
CA THR A 215 -0.25 -8.08 0.86
C THR A 215 -1.20 -7.19 0.08
N LEU A 216 -0.83 -6.90 -1.16
CA LEU A 216 -1.51 -5.95 -2.04
C LEU A 216 -1.69 -6.56 -3.44
N GLY A 217 -2.74 -6.15 -4.14
CA GLY A 217 -2.99 -6.49 -5.53
C GLY A 217 -2.63 -5.34 -6.46
N SER A 218 -1.80 -5.57 -7.47
CA SER A 218 -1.22 -4.54 -8.35
C SER A 218 -2.19 -3.85 -9.32
N GLY A 219 -3.47 -4.22 -9.30
CA GLY A 219 -4.54 -3.54 -10.05
C GLY A 219 -5.77 -3.19 -9.23
N GLN A 220 -5.71 -3.34 -7.91
CA GLN A 220 -6.89 -3.21 -7.04
C GLN A 220 -7.05 -1.79 -6.47
N ASN A 221 -5.97 -1.01 -6.49
CA ASN A 221 -5.91 0.34 -5.96
C ASN A 221 -4.96 1.18 -6.83
N SER A 222 -5.22 2.49 -6.90
CA SER A 222 -4.26 3.46 -7.40
C SER A 222 -3.02 3.52 -6.49
N PHE A 223 -1.90 4.01 -7.01
CA PHE A 223 -0.68 4.13 -6.21
C PHE A 223 -0.85 5.08 -5.01
N GLU A 224 -1.65 6.14 -5.12
CA GLU A 224 -1.97 7.02 -4.00
C GLU A 224 -2.74 6.30 -2.88
N GLU A 225 -3.72 5.48 -3.25
CA GLU A 225 -4.45 4.64 -2.29
C GLU A 225 -3.53 3.60 -1.64
N ILE A 226 -2.64 2.97 -2.42
CA ILE A 226 -1.63 2.04 -1.90
C ILE A 226 -0.75 2.72 -0.85
N LYS A 227 -0.26 3.94 -1.11
CA LYS A 227 0.51 4.70 -0.12
C LYS A 227 -0.29 4.93 1.16
N ALA A 228 -1.57 5.30 1.05
CA ALA A 228 -2.42 5.51 2.22
C ALA A 228 -2.68 4.23 3.02
N ILE A 229 -2.84 3.09 2.34
CA ILE A 229 -2.97 1.76 2.94
C ILE A 229 -1.68 1.39 3.68
N VAL A 230 -0.52 1.58 3.04
CA VAL A 230 0.80 1.30 3.62
C VAL A 230 1.06 2.19 4.82
N ASP A 231 0.80 3.49 4.73
CA ASP A 231 0.91 4.44 5.83
C ASP A 231 0.10 3.99 7.04
N ALA A 232 -1.15 3.59 6.82
CA ALA A 232 -2.01 3.09 7.86
C ALA A 232 -1.49 1.80 8.49
N PHE A 233 -0.95 0.88 7.67
CA PHE A 233 -0.36 -0.36 8.15
C PHE A 233 0.89 -0.12 9.02
N ILE A 234 1.83 0.70 8.56
CA ILE A 234 3.10 0.93 9.29
C ILE A 234 2.91 1.75 10.57
N SER A 235 1.91 2.62 10.61
CA SER A 235 1.65 3.51 11.76
C SER A 235 0.71 2.92 12.82
N THR A 236 0.04 1.81 12.54
CA THR A 236 -0.90 1.18 13.47
C THR A 236 -0.22 0.07 14.27
N GLU A 237 -0.46 0.04 15.58
CA GLU A 237 0.01 -1.00 16.50
C GLU A 237 -1.17 -1.73 17.16
N ILE A 238 -0.94 -2.99 17.53
CA ILE A 238 -1.86 -3.73 18.40
C ILE A 238 -1.72 -3.26 19.84
N SER A 239 -2.76 -2.62 20.37
CA SER A 239 -2.76 -2.04 21.73
C SER A 239 -3.59 -2.86 22.71
N GLU A 240 -4.78 -3.35 22.30
CA GLU A 240 -5.75 -3.95 23.20
C GLU A 240 -5.44 -5.41 23.59
N GLU A 241 -5.55 -5.73 24.88
CA GLU A 241 -5.28 -7.08 25.41
C GLU A 241 -6.21 -8.17 24.86
N ARG A 242 -7.48 -7.83 24.56
CA ARG A 242 -8.40 -8.82 23.97
C ARG A 242 -7.94 -9.28 22.59
N HIS A 243 -7.28 -8.41 21.82
CA HIS A 243 -6.74 -8.73 20.50
C HIS A 243 -5.48 -9.58 20.64
N LYS A 244 -4.56 -9.21 21.55
CA LYS A 244 -3.36 -10.02 21.84
C LYS A 244 -3.72 -11.45 22.28
N LYS A 245 -4.76 -11.62 23.10
CA LYS A 245 -5.29 -12.95 23.48
C LYS A 245 -5.77 -13.77 22.27
N ARG A 246 -6.34 -13.13 21.25
CA ARG A 246 -6.77 -13.81 20.00
C ARG A 246 -5.57 -14.16 19.13
N VAL A 247 -4.58 -13.26 19.02
CA VAL A 247 -3.31 -13.55 18.33
C VAL A 247 -2.62 -14.76 18.94
N ALA A 248 -2.54 -14.84 20.28
CA ALA A 248 -1.99 -16.01 20.96
C ALA A 248 -2.71 -17.32 20.61
N LYS A 249 -4.02 -17.28 20.32
CA LYS A 249 -4.75 -18.47 19.82
C LYS A 249 -4.33 -18.84 18.39
N ILE A 250 -4.11 -17.87 17.51
CA ILE A 250 -3.57 -18.10 16.15
C ILE A 250 -2.20 -18.78 16.26
N ASP A 251 -1.31 -18.21 17.06
CA ASP A 251 0.05 -18.74 17.26
C ASP A 251 0.01 -20.16 17.88
N ASN A 252 -0.96 -20.45 18.75
CA ASN A 252 -1.15 -21.79 19.31
C ASN A 252 -1.71 -22.80 18.30
N ILE A 253 -2.59 -22.40 17.38
CA ILE A 253 -3.02 -23.26 16.26
C ILE A 253 -1.80 -23.65 15.45
N GLU A 254 -0.92 -22.68 15.14
CA GLU A 254 0.28 -22.93 14.37
C GLU A 254 1.18 -24.02 15.00
N LYS A 255 1.39 -23.94 16.33
CA LYS A 255 2.17 -24.92 17.10
C LYS A 255 1.60 -26.34 17.04
N GLN A 256 0.29 -26.52 16.86
CA GLN A 256 -0.33 -27.85 16.75
C GLN A 256 0.07 -28.58 15.46
N TYR A 257 0.45 -27.83 14.43
CA TYR A 257 0.80 -28.36 13.11
C TYR A 257 2.29 -28.30 12.81
N ARG A 258 3.12 -27.72 13.68
CA ARG A 258 4.58 -27.84 13.59
C ARG A 258 4.96 -29.26 14.01
N LYS A 259 5.54 -30.02 13.07
CA LYS A 259 6.14 -31.34 13.34
C LYS A 259 7.56 -31.19 13.89
#